data_AF-A0A2E3Q8R3-F1
#
_entry.id   AF-A0A2E3Q8R3-F1
#
_cell.length_a   1.000
_cell.length_b   1.000
_cell.length_c   1.000
_cell.angle_alpha   90.00
_cell.angle_beta   90.00
_cell.angle_gamma   90.00
#
_symmetry.space_group_name_H-M   'P 1'
#
loop_
_entity.id
_entity.type
_entity.pdbx_description
1 polymer ?
#
loop_
_entity_poly.entity_id
_entity_poly.type
_entity_poly.pdbx_seq_one_letter_code
_entity_poly.pdbx_strand_id
1 'polypeptide(L)'
;MKDKQLHALVLLLCGWLTGIVSSLIFLPSLSIVSDGWGSILGSAIGVFGAFFAAHLSFQWQEDAAHTKAMKPFHQRFALAIEKAPVALERLKELQPQLENLGNKLTLSNELRPEERFPEHDEGLTREELEQRKRISENNEDLKIAFSLVDTKRAQEVIERTQEIAAHFGWLKDNFQATLSPDQLRLVKLIHSNAESTAGCLLQSVSCIQNDFVYIRENKFRAGEEKLYLIDNSRTALSKLKAVCNALDDLKEIN
;
A
#
# COMPACT_ATOMS: atom_id res chain seq x y z
N MET A 1 -24.39 28.27 -1.97
CA MET A 1 -24.65 29.50 -1.17
C MET A 1 -26.02 29.52 -0.51
N LYS A 2 -27.09 28.96 -1.11
CA LYS A 2 -28.44 28.96 -0.53
C LYS A 2 -28.59 28.15 0.78
N ASP A 3 -27.87 27.02 0.93
CA ASP A 3 -28.02 26.16 2.12
C ASP A 3 -27.42 26.75 3.41
N LYS A 4 -26.36 27.56 3.29
CA LYS A 4 -25.72 28.23 4.43
C LYS A 4 -26.59 29.34 5.02
N GLN A 5 -27.37 30.03 4.19
CA GLN A 5 -28.31 31.07 4.63
C GLN A 5 -29.52 30.46 5.34
N LEU A 6 -30.02 29.31 4.87
CA LEU A 6 -31.12 28.60 5.50
C LEU A 6 -30.74 28.06 6.88
N HIS A 7 -29.54 27.47 7.02
CA HIS A 7 -29.04 27.00 8.32
C HIS A 7 -28.86 28.13 9.33
N ALA A 8 -28.31 29.28 8.91
CA ALA A 8 -28.15 30.44 9.78
C ALA A 8 -29.52 30.97 10.25
N LEU A 9 -30.52 30.99 9.38
CA LEU A 9 -31.88 31.45 9.69
C LEU A 9 -32.60 30.49 10.65
N VAL A 10 -32.43 29.17 10.48
CA VAL A 10 -32.97 28.16 11.41
C VAL A 10 -32.31 28.26 12.79
N LEU A 11 -30.99 28.43 12.86
CA LEU A 11 -30.28 28.64 14.13
C LEU A 11 -30.73 29.91 14.86
N LEU A 12 -30.95 31.00 14.12
CA LEU A 12 -31.48 32.26 14.67
C LEU A 12 -32.89 32.09 15.25
N LEU A 13 -33.77 31.39 14.51
CA LEU A 13 -35.14 31.12 14.96
C LEU A 13 -35.16 30.18 16.17
N CYS A 14 -34.35 29.13 16.18
CA CYS A 14 -34.24 28.22 17.32
C CYS A 14 -33.67 28.93 18.56
N GLY A 15 -32.65 29.77 18.42
CA GLY A 15 -32.10 30.57 19.52
C GLY A 15 -33.11 31.57 20.08
N TRP A 16 -33.91 32.20 19.22
CA TRP A 16 -34.95 33.14 19.64
C TRP A 16 -36.12 32.43 20.35
N LEU A 17 -36.59 31.31 19.79
CA LEU A 17 -37.65 30.50 20.39
C LEU A 17 -37.23 29.88 21.72
N THR A 18 -36.01 29.34 21.82
CA THR A 18 -35.49 28.83 23.09
C THR A 18 -35.30 29.95 24.10
N GLY A 19 -34.78 31.13 23.71
CA GLY A 19 -34.70 32.29 24.59
C GLY A 19 -36.05 32.74 25.14
N ILE A 20 -37.09 32.78 24.31
CA ILE A 20 -38.47 33.12 24.72
C ILE A 20 -39.02 32.05 25.67
N VAL A 21 -38.87 30.77 25.35
CA VAL A 21 -39.39 29.66 26.19
C VAL A 21 -38.64 29.58 27.52
N SER A 22 -37.33 29.75 27.53
CA SER A 22 -36.53 29.85 28.77
C SER A 22 -36.96 31.05 29.60
N SER A 23 -37.20 32.20 28.99
CA SER A 23 -37.70 33.37 29.71
C SER A 23 -39.09 33.11 30.32
N LEU A 24 -40.01 32.49 29.61
CA LEU A 24 -41.35 32.13 30.12
C LEU A 24 -41.33 31.11 31.25
N ILE A 25 -40.40 30.14 31.24
CA ILE A 25 -40.31 29.08 32.25
C ILE A 25 -39.59 29.56 33.51
N PHE A 26 -38.56 30.42 33.38
CA PHE A 26 -37.73 30.85 34.50
C PHE A 26 -38.11 32.23 35.09
N LEU A 27 -38.91 33.05 34.42
CA LEU A 27 -39.38 34.34 34.97
C LEU A 27 -40.44 34.28 36.09
N PRO A 28 -41.32 33.26 36.26
CA PRO A 28 -42.40 33.38 37.25
C PRO A 28 -41.91 33.31 38.70
N SER A 29 -40.65 32.91 38.96
CA SER A 29 -40.11 32.64 40.30
C SER A 29 -38.93 33.53 40.73
N LEU A 30 -38.55 34.54 39.93
CA LEU A 30 -37.47 35.49 40.25
C LEU A 30 -38.04 36.89 40.57
N SER A 31 -38.88 36.99 41.58
CA SER A 31 -39.58 38.22 41.98
C SER A 31 -38.72 39.29 42.67
N ILE A 32 -37.39 39.15 42.69
CA ILE A 32 -36.47 40.10 43.36
C ILE A 32 -35.18 40.24 42.56
N VAL A 33 -35.31 40.64 41.29
CA VAL A 33 -34.17 41.02 40.46
C VAL A 33 -34.50 42.36 39.83
N SER A 34 -33.76 43.41 40.18
CA SER A 34 -34.03 44.79 39.73
C SER A 34 -34.17 44.90 38.20
N ASP A 35 -35.04 45.82 37.75
CA ASP A 35 -35.56 46.07 36.39
C ASP A 35 -34.50 46.26 35.27
N GLY A 36 -33.64 45.27 35.07
CA GLY A 36 -32.59 45.31 34.05
C GLY A 36 -31.71 44.06 34.02
N TRP A 37 -31.51 43.39 35.14
CA TRP A 37 -30.61 42.22 35.20
C TRP A 37 -31.16 41.01 34.45
N GLY A 38 -32.47 40.79 34.45
CA GLY A 38 -33.09 39.70 33.67
C GLY A 38 -32.87 39.86 32.16
N SER A 39 -32.93 41.10 31.66
CA SER A 39 -32.63 41.40 30.25
C SER A 39 -31.14 41.21 29.92
N ILE A 40 -30.25 41.62 30.83
CA ILE A 40 -28.80 41.45 30.69
C ILE A 40 -28.42 39.96 30.71
N LEU A 41 -28.93 39.18 31.67
CA LEU A 41 -28.68 37.74 31.77
C LEU A 41 -29.27 36.97 30.59
N GLY A 42 -30.50 37.27 30.19
CA GLY A 42 -31.12 36.66 29.01
C GLY A 42 -30.35 36.94 27.73
N SER A 43 -29.87 38.18 27.55
CA SER A 43 -29.04 38.56 26.40
C SER A 43 -27.67 37.88 26.44
N ALA A 44 -27.02 37.81 27.61
CA ALA A 44 -25.75 37.12 27.78
C ALA A 44 -25.88 35.63 27.45
N ILE A 45 -26.90 34.94 27.98
CA ILE A 45 -27.17 33.52 27.69
C ILE A 45 -27.47 33.32 26.20
N GLY A 46 -28.24 34.23 25.57
CA GLY A 46 -28.53 34.18 24.14
C GLY A 46 -27.28 34.31 23.27
N VAL A 47 -26.38 35.25 23.61
CA VAL A 47 -25.09 35.43 22.92
C VAL A 47 -24.20 34.20 23.13
N PHE A 48 -24.05 33.71 24.37
CA PHE A 48 -23.26 32.50 24.65
C PHE A 48 -23.81 31.27 23.92
N GLY A 49 -25.14 31.09 23.88
CA GLY A 49 -25.79 30.01 23.13
C GLY A 49 -25.55 30.10 21.63
N ALA A 50 -25.62 31.31 21.06
CA ALA A 50 -25.33 31.54 19.65
C ALA A 50 -23.86 31.26 19.31
N PHE A 51 -22.91 31.69 20.15
CA PHE A 51 -21.49 31.38 19.99
C PHE A 51 -21.20 29.88 20.14
N PHE A 52 -21.83 29.21 21.11
CA PHE A 52 -21.68 27.77 21.31
C PHE A 52 -22.24 26.96 20.14
N ALA A 53 -23.42 27.31 19.64
CA ALA A 53 -24.02 26.66 18.47
C ALA A 53 -23.21 26.92 17.18
N ALA A 54 -22.67 28.12 17.01
CA ALA A 54 -21.75 28.44 15.92
C ALA A 54 -20.46 27.61 16.03
N HIS A 55 -19.87 27.52 17.23
CA HIS A 55 -18.67 26.72 17.48
C HIS A 55 -18.89 25.23 17.15
N LEU A 56 -19.98 24.63 17.63
CA LEU A 56 -20.36 23.26 17.27
C LEU A 56 -20.56 23.09 15.76
N SER A 57 -21.21 24.05 15.12
CA SER A 57 -21.43 24.02 13.66
C SER A 57 -20.12 24.11 12.88
N PHE A 58 -19.16 24.90 13.35
CA PHE A 58 -17.81 24.97 12.78
C PHE A 58 -17.06 23.66 12.97
N GLN A 59 -17.07 23.08 14.18
CA GLN A 59 -16.45 21.78 14.44
C GLN A 59 -17.03 20.69 13.55
N TRP A 60 -18.35 20.58 13.42
CA TRP A 60 -18.97 19.59 12.54
C TRP A 60 -18.63 19.80 11.06
N GLN A 61 -18.49 21.05 10.61
CA GLN A 61 -18.06 21.33 9.25
C GLN A 61 -16.59 20.97 9.03
N GLU A 62 -15.72 21.24 10.00
CA GLU A 62 -14.32 20.84 9.98
C GLU A 62 -14.17 19.31 9.99
N ASP A 63 -14.91 18.61 10.86
CA ASP A 63 -14.93 17.15 10.94
C ASP A 63 -15.45 16.52 9.64
N ALA A 64 -16.51 17.08 9.06
CA ALA A 64 -17.05 16.61 7.78
C ALA A 64 -16.06 16.86 6.62
N ALA A 65 -15.38 18.02 6.61
CA ALA A 65 -14.37 18.34 5.62
C ALA A 65 -13.14 17.41 5.76
N HIS A 66 -12.71 17.16 6.99
CA HIS A 66 -11.60 16.26 7.32
C HIS A 66 -11.91 14.81 6.91
N THR A 67 -13.10 14.31 7.25
CA THR A 67 -13.56 12.97 6.84
C THR A 67 -13.61 12.83 5.32
N LYS A 68 -14.09 13.87 4.62
CA LYS A 68 -14.12 13.89 3.15
C LYS A 68 -12.70 13.91 2.56
N ALA A 69 -11.78 14.63 3.18
CA ALA A 69 -10.38 14.68 2.78
C ALA A 69 -9.66 13.34 3.00
N MET A 70 -10.00 12.59 4.06
CA MET A 70 -9.42 11.27 4.38
C MET A 70 -10.05 10.11 3.59
N LYS A 71 -11.19 10.32 2.93
CA LYS A 71 -11.85 9.26 2.13
C LYS A 71 -10.92 8.54 1.12
N PRO A 72 -10.05 9.22 0.35
CA PRO A 72 -9.12 8.56 -0.56
C PRO A 72 -8.09 7.68 0.16
N PHE A 73 -7.67 8.06 1.37
CA PHE A 73 -6.79 7.25 2.21
C PHE A 73 -7.45 5.92 2.55
N HIS A 74 -8.65 5.97 3.15
CA HIS A 74 -9.38 4.75 3.55
C HIS A 74 -9.69 3.83 2.36
N GLN A 75 -10.07 4.39 1.21
CA GLN A 75 -10.36 3.59 0.01
C GLN A 75 -9.13 2.84 -0.50
N ARG A 76 -7.98 3.51 -0.60
CA ARG A 76 -6.73 2.91 -1.06
C ARG A 76 -6.17 1.90 -0.06
N PHE A 77 -6.28 2.21 1.22
CA PHE A 77 -5.91 1.32 2.31
C PHE A 77 -6.74 0.02 2.30
N ALA A 78 -8.07 0.13 2.16
CA ALA A 78 -8.96 -1.03 2.09
C ALA A 78 -8.62 -1.96 0.91
N LEU A 79 -8.34 -1.40 -0.27
CA LEU A 79 -7.93 -2.18 -1.43
C LEU A 79 -6.63 -2.96 -1.20
N ALA A 80 -5.68 -2.37 -0.48
CA ALA A 80 -4.42 -3.04 -0.18
C ALA A 80 -4.56 -4.15 0.86
N ILE A 81 -5.41 -3.96 1.88
CA ILE A 81 -5.78 -5.02 2.85
C ILE A 81 -6.39 -6.22 2.12
N GLU A 82 -7.19 -5.99 1.08
CA GLU A 82 -7.78 -7.08 0.29
C GLU A 82 -6.73 -7.79 -0.58
N LYS A 83 -5.84 -7.03 -1.25
CA LYS A 83 -4.92 -7.58 -2.25
C LYS A 83 -3.67 -8.23 -1.67
N ALA A 84 -3.10 -7.67 -0.59
CA ALA A 84 -1.81 -8.13 -0.06
C ALA A 84 -1.82 -9.59 0.44
N PRO A 85 -2.84 -10.05 1.21
CA PRO A 85 -2.90 -11.44 1.66
C PRO A 85 -3.01 -12.44 0.50
N VAL A 86 -3.79 -12.09 -0.53
CA VAL A 86 -3.94 -12.93 -1.73
C VAL A 86 -2.61 -13.05 -2.47
N ALA A 87 -1.92 -11.93 -2.67
CA ALA A 87 -0.60 -11.93 -3.30
C ALA A 87 0.41 -12.75 -2.48
N LEU A 88 0.34 -12.68 -1.14
CA LEU A 88 1.22 -13.42 -0.24
C LEU A 88 1.00 -14.93 -0.35
N GLU A 89 -0.26 -15.40 -0.31
CA GLU A 89 -0.57 -16.82 -0.47
C GLU A 89 -0.11 -17.36 -1.82
N ARG A 90 -0.38 -16.62 -2.91
CA ARG A 90 0.09 -17.00 -4.25
C ARG A 90 1.62 -17.07 -4.35
N LEU A 91 2.33 -16.13 -3.71
CA LEU A 91 3.79 -16.15 -3.69
C LEU A 91 4.34 -17.33 -2.86
N LYS A 92 3.69 -17.70 -1.75
CA LYS A 92 4.06 -18.91 -0.98
C LYS A 92 3.90 -20.18 -1.80
N GLU A 93 2.87 -20.26 -2.64
CA GLU A 93 2.66 -21.39 -3.55
C GLU A 93 3.73 -21.45 -4.65
N LEU A 94 4.16 -20.29 -5.15
CA LEU A 94 5.12 -20.16 -6.25
C LEU A 94 6.57 -20.36 -5.81
N GLN A 95 6.94 -19.90 -4.61
CA GLN A 95 8.33 -19.89 -4.12
C GLN A 95 8.99 -21.28 -4.19
N PRO A 96 8.37 -22.40 -3.77
CA PRO A 96 8.98 -23.72 -3.89
C PRO A 96 9.29 -24.13 -5.34
N GLN A 97 8.48 -23.68 -6.31
CA GLN A 97 8.69 -23.96 -7.73
C GLN A 97 9.92 -23.21 -8.24
N LEU A 98 10.04 -21.92 -7.89
CA LEU A 98 11.19 -21.08 -8.23
C LEU A 98 12.48 -21.59 -7.57
N GLU A 99 12.41 -22.01 -6.31
CA GLU A 99 13.57 -22.59 -5.62
C GLU A 99 14.00 -23.92 -6.23
N ASN A 100 13.03 -24.80 -6.56
CA ASN A 100 13.34 -26.06 -7.23
C ASN A 100 14.03 -25.84 -8.59
N LEU A 101 13.50 -24.91 -9.39
CA LEU A 101 14.11 -24.54 -10.68
C LEU A 101 15.53 -23.97 -10.48
N GLY A 102 15.70 -23.04 -9.54
CA GLY A 102 17.01 -22.45 -9.23
C GLY A 102 18.03 -23.48 -8.74
N ASN A 103 17.63 -24.43 -7.89
CA ASN A 103 18.50 -25.50 -7.40
C ASN A 103 18.93 -26.43 -8.53
N LYS A 104 18.00 -26.81 -9.41
CA LYS A 104 18.30 -27.65 -10.59
C LYS A 104 19.24 -26.94 -11.57
N LEU A 105 19.03 -25.65 -11.82
CA LEU A 105 19.93 -24.83 -12.64
C LEU A 105 21.33 -24.74 -12.03
N THR A 106 21.42 -24.51 -10.71
CA THR A 106 22.69 -24.46 -9.98
C THR A 106 23.45 -25.77 -10.10
N LEU A 107 22.80 -26.92 -9.81
CA LEU A 107 23.41 -28.24 -9.95
C LEU A 107 23.84 -28.54 -11.40
N SER A 108 23.00 -28.18 -12.38
CA SER A 108 23.33 -28.35 -13.80
C SER A 108 24.52 -27.48 -14.22
N ASN A 109 24.77 -26.36 -13.54
CA ASN A 109 25.91 -25.50 -13.78
C ASN A 109 27.17 -25.96 -13.04
N GLU A 110 27.05 -26.49 -11.82
CA GLU A 110 28.16 -27.05 -11.03
C GLU A 110 28.74 -28.32 -11.67
N LEU A 111 27.92 -29.11 -12.37
CA LEU A 111 28.37 -30.28 -13.13
C LEU A 111 29.07 -29.93 -14.46
N ARG A 112 29.22 -28.63 -14.79
CA ARG A 112 29.98 -28.22 -15.97
C ARG A 112 31.47 -28.39 -15.68
N PRO A 113 32.26 -28.98 -16.59
CA PRO A 113 33.71 -28.96 -16.44
C PRO A 113 34.19 -27.50 -16.32
N GLU A 114 35.07 -27.23 -15.35
CA GLU A 114 35.77 -25.96 -15.19
C GLU A 114 36.68 -25.72 -16.40
N GLU A 115 36.10 -25.33 -17.53
CA GLU A 115 36.87 -24.57 -18.51
C GLU A 115 37.13 -23.23 -17.85
N ARG A 116 38.39 -23.00 -17.46
CA ARG A 116 38.86 -21.72 -16.94
C ARG A 116 38.50 -20.66 -17.96
N PHE A 117 37.39 -19.98 -17.74
CA PHE A 117 37.06 -18.80 -18.50
C PHE A 117 38.16 -17.78 -18.22
N PRO A 118 38.92 -17.33 -19.23
CA PRO A 118 39.75 -16.16 -19.03
C PRO A 118 38.82 -15.04 -18.53
N GLU A 119 39.28 -14.25 -17.56
CA GLU A 119 38.57 -13.10 -16.98
C GLU A 119 38.28 -11.97 -18.00
N HIS A 120 38.34 -12.29 -19.30
CA HIS A 120 38.11 -11.35 -20.37
C HIS A 120 36.62 -11.14 -20.58
N ASP A 121 36.31 -9.86 -20.69
CA ASP A 121 35.03 -9.21 -20.86
C ASP A 121 34.36 -9.53 -22.22
N GLU A 122 34.75 -10.63 -22.86
CA GLU A 122 34.30 -11.11 -24.16
C GLU A 122 33.22 -12.18 -23.91
N GLY A 123 32.00 -11.93 -24.39
CA GLY A 123 30.89 -12.87 -24.21
C GLY A 123 31.18 -14.26 -24.78
N LEU A 124 30.37 -15.24 -24.38
CA LEU A 124 30.43 -16.60 -24.92
C LEU A 124 30.41 -16.59 -26.44
N THR A 125 31.27 -17.40 -27.05
CA THR A 125 31.23 -17.64 -28.49
C THR A 125 29.91 -18.30 -28.89
N ARG A 126 29.51 -18.13 -30.16
CA ARG A 126 28.28 -18.73 -30.69
C ARG A 126 28.25 -20.25 -30.57
N GLU A 127 29.40 -20.92 -30.70
CA GLU A 127 29.52 -22.37 -30.57
C GLU A 127 29.37 -22.85 -29.12
N GLU A 128 29.93 -22.12 -28.14
CA GLU A 128 29.73 -22.41 -26.72
C GLU A 128 28.26 -22.21 -26.31
N LEU A 129 27.59 -21.18 -26.86
CA LEU A 129 26.15 -20.97 -26.70
C LEU A 129 25.36 -22.15 -27.28
N GLU A 130 25.72 -22.66 -28.46
CA GLU A 130 25.09 -23.84 -29.09
C GLU A 130 25.41 -25.18 -28.40
N GLN A 131 26.55 -25.32 -27.70
CA GLN A 131 26.79 -26.50 -26.89
C GLN A 131 26.01 -26.48 -25.60
N ARG A 132 26.01 -25.32 -24.90
CA ARG A 132 25.16 -25.09 -23.73
C ARG A 132 23.70 -25.29 -24.08
N LYS A 133 23.31 -24.93 -25.30
CA LYS A 133 21.99 -25.15 -25.84
C LYS A 133 21.60 -26.62 -25.73
N ARG A 134 22.43 -27.48 -26.31
CA ARG A 134 22.18 -28.92 -26.37
C ARG A 134 22.17 -29.57 -25.00
N ILE A 135 23.04 -29.15 -24.07
CA ILE A 135 23.08 -29.70 -22.71
C ILE A 135 21.76 -29.43 -21.98
N SER A 136 21.23 -28.21 -22.08
CA SER A 136 19.94 -27.88 -21.46
C SER A 136 18.76 -28.52 -22.19
N GLU A 137 18.77 -28.54 -23.53
CA GLU A 137 17.73 -29.21 -24.32
C GLU A 137 17.72 -30.73 -24.10
N ASN A 138 18.81 -31.32 -23.63
CA ASN A 138 18.87 -32.74 -23.32
C ASN A 138 18.60 -33.03 -21.83
N ASN A 139 18.46 -32.00 -20.97
CA ASN A 139 18.16 -32.16 -19.56
C ASN A 139 16.64 -32.16 -19.32
N GLU A 140 16.04 -33.35 -19.35
CA GLU A 140 14.60 -33.54 -19.20
C GLU A 140 14.07 -33.07 -17.82
N ASP A 141 14.87 -33.24 -16.76
CA ASP A 141 14.54 -32.76 -15.41
C ASP A 141 14.43 -31.24 -15.32
N LEU A 142 15.26 -30.52 -16.09
CA LEU A 142 15.24 -29.07 -16.17
C LEU A 142 13.99 -28.60 -16.93
N LYS A 143 13.67 -29.23 -18.06
CA LYS A 143 12.46 -28.93 -18.84
C LYS A 143 11.19 -29.13 -18.02
N ILE A 144 11.12 -30.23 -17.28
CA ILE A 144 10.00 -30.49 -16.36
C ILE A 144 9.91 -29.36 -15.33
N ALA A 145 11.02 -28.97 -14.70
CA ALA A 145 11.04 -27.90 -13.71
C ALA A 145 10.59 -26.55 -14.28
N PHE A 146 11.03 -26.19 -15.50
CA PHE A 146 10.54 -25.00 -16.20
C PHE A 146 9.03 -25.05 -16.44
N SER A 147 8.51 -26.19 -16.92
CA SER A 147 7.08 -26.36 -17.19
C SER A 147 6.19 -26.30 -15.95
N LEU A 148 6.76 -26.57 -14.77
CA LEU A 148 6.06 -26.55 -13.49
C LEU A 148 5.94 -25.15 -12.91
N VAL A 149 6.74 -24.18 -13.35
CA VAL A 149 6.65 -22.80 -12.83
C VAL A 149 5.44 -22.11 -13.45
N ASP A 150 4.47 -21.76 -12.61
CA ASP A 150 3.28 -21.02 -13.01
C ASP A 150 3.60 -19.53 -13.21
N THR A 151 4.13 -19.19 -14.40
CA THR A 151 4.49 -17.80 -14.75
C THR A 151 3.28 -16.87 -14.78
N LYS A 152 2.08 -17.39 -15.05
CA LYS A 152 0.85 -16.60 -15.03
C LYS A 152 0.53 -16.17 -13.60
N ARG A 153 0.63 -17.08 -12.64
CA ARG A 153 0.46 -16.76 -11.23
C ARG A 153 1.54 -15.81 -10.72
N ALA A 154 2.78 -15.95 -11.18
CA ALA A 154 3.83 -14.99 -10.88
C ALA A 154 3.46 -13.58 -11.36
N GLN A 155 2.93 -13.47 -12.59
CA GLN A 155 2.45 -12.21 -13.17
C GLN A 155 1.30 -11.61 -12.36
N GLU A 156 0.34 -12.41 -11.90
CA GLU A 156 -0.75 -11.95 -11.03
C GLU A 156 -0.25 -11.36 -9.71
N VAL A 157 0.80 -11.95 -9.12
CA VAL A 157 1.44 -11.41 -7.90
C VAL A 157 2.13 -10.08 -8.20
N ILE A 158 2.85 -9.99 -9.32
CA ILE A 158 3.51 -8.75 -9.77
C ILE A 158 2.49 -7.62 -9.93
N GLU A 159 1.40 -7.87 -10.66
CA GLU A 159 0.37 -6.86 -10.92
C GLU A 159 -0.26 -6.36 -9.62
N ARG A 160 -0.66 -7.27 -8.73
CA ARG A 160 -1.26 -6.91 -7.43
C ARG A 160 -0.29 -6.12 -6.55
N THR A 161 0.99 -6.48 -6.53
CA THR A 161 1.99 -5.78 -5.73
C THR A 161 2.35 -4.41 -6.32
N GLN A 162 2.36 -4.27 -7.65
CA GLN A 162 2.48 -2.97 -8.32
C GLN A 162 1.29 -2.05 -8.04
N GLU A 163 0.06 -2.57 -8.01
CA GLU A 163 -1.11 -1.79 -7.63
C GLU A 163 -1.01 -1.30 -6.17
N ILE A 164 -0.60 -2.16 -5.24
CA ILE A 164 -0.35 -1.77 -3.84
C ILE A 164 0.71 -0.66 -3.78
N ALA A 165 1.83 -0.85 -4.48
CA ALA A 165 2.87 0.17 -4.56
C ALA A 165 2.31 1.49 -5.11
N ALA A 166 1.59 1.48 -6.22
CA ALA A 166 0.99 2.68 -6.80
C ALA A 166 0.02 3.39 -5.82
N HIS A 167 -0.79 2.61 -5.07
CA HIS A 167 -1.68 3.18 -4.07
C HIS A 167 -0.92 3.87 -2.94
N PHE A 168 0.09 3.22 -2.36
CA PHE A 168 0.88 3.77 -1.26
C PHE A 168 1.86 4.85 -1.68
N GLY A 169 2.35 4.83 -2.92
CA GLY A 169 3.14 5.90 -3.51
C GLY A 169 2.31 7.17 -3.62
N TRP A 170 1.08 7.04 -4.11
CA TRP A 170 0.15 8.16 -4.15
C TRP A 170 -0.18 8.70 -2.73
N LEU A 171 -0.41 7.82 -1.74
CA LEU A 171 -0.65 8.25 -0.36
C LEU A 171 0.57 8.97 0.24
N LYS A 172 1.77 8.42 0.02
CA LYS A 172 3.03 9.05 0.44
C LYS A 172 3.15 10.47 -0.09
N ASP A 173 2.82 10.69 -1.37
CA ASP A 173 3.01 11.98 -2.03
C ASP A 173 1.89 12.99 -1.71
N ASN A 174 0.65 12.54 -1.50
CA ASN A 174 -0.52 13.41 -1.35
C ASN A 174 -0.99 13.59 0.10
N PHE A 175 -0.60 12.70 1.01
CA PHE A 175 -1.02 12.73 2.42
C PHE A 175 0.14 12.96 3.40
N GLN A 176 1.33 13.35 2.91
CA GLN A 176 2.51 13.57 3.75
C GLN A 176 2.28 14.58 4.88
N ALA A 177 1.51 15.64 4.62
CA ALA A 177 1.21 16.69 5.60
C ALA A 177 0.07 16.33 6.55
N THR A 178 -0.72 15.30 6.22
CA THR A 178 -1.94 14.93 6.96
C THR A 178 -1.70 13.73 7.88
N LEU A 179 -0.81 12.81 7.49
CA LEU A 179 -0.52 11.60 8.26
C LEU A 179 0.40 11.89 9.45
N SER A 180 0.19 11.15 10.54
CA SER A 180 1.15 11.15 11.64
C SER A 180 2.52 10.61 11.18
N PRO A 181 3.62 10.94 11.87
CA PRO A 181 4.95 10.41 11.53
C PRO A 181 5.00 8.88 11.44
N ASP A 182 4.27 8.18 12.33
CA ASP A 182 4.21 6.72 12.35
C ASP A 182 3.42 6.15 11.16
N GLN A 183 2.25 6.75 10.85
CA GLN A 183 1.47 6.37 9.68
C GLN A 183 2.26 6.60 8.38
N LEU A 184 2.94 7.74 8.26
CA LEU A 184 3.77 8.06 7.10
C LEU A 184 4.96 7.08 6.96
N ARG A 185 5.58 6.68 8.08
CA ARG A 185 6.64 5.67 8.09
C ARG A 185 6.12 4.32 7.56
N LEU A 186 4.96 3.87 8.03
CA LEU A 186 4.33 2.63 7.57
C LEU A 186 3.94 2.72 6.09
N VAL A 187 3.36 3.84 5.65
CA VAL A 187 3.02 4.08 4.24
C VAL A 187 4.26 3.98 3.33
N LYS A 188 5.38 4.60 3.75
CA LYS A 188 6.67 4.51 3.02
C LYS A 188 7.23 3.09 3.01
N LEU A 189 7.13 2.37 4.12
CA LEU A 189 7.58 0.99 4.24
C LEU A 189 6.79 0.06 3.31
N ILE A 190 5.45 0.18 3.31
CA ILE A 190 4.56 -0.59 2.44
C ILE A 190 4.88 -0.32 0.98
N HIS A 191 4.99 0.96 0.60
CA HIS A 191 5.38 1.38 -0.75
C HIS A 191 6.68 0.72 -1.21
N SER A 192 7.77 0.93 -0.45
CA SER A 192 9.10 0.46 -0.83
C SER A 192 9.19 -1.08 -0.89
N ASN A 193 8.56 -1.77 0.06
CA ASN A 193 8.56 -3.23 0.06
C ASN A 193 7.70 -3.79 -1.08
N ALA A 194 6.57 -3.18 -1.40
CA ALA A 194 5.74 -3.60 -2.53
C ALA A 194 6.45 -3.42 -3.89
N GLU A 195 7.12 -2.28 -4.10
CA GLU A 195 7.97 -2.06 -5.29
C GLU A 195 9.09 -3.08 -5.39
N SER A 196 9.80 -3.33 -4.28
CA SER A 196 10.88 -4.31 -4.23
C SER A 196 10.39 -5.73 -4.53
N THR A 197 9.25 -6.14 -3.98
CA THR A 197 8.64 -7.45 -4.25
C THR A 197 8.33 -7.62 -5.74
N ALA A 198 7.67 -6.62 -6.34
CA ALA A 198 7.36 -6.65 -7.77
C ALA A 198 8.64 -6.69 -8.62
N GLY A 199 9.66 -5.90 -8.28
CA GLY A 199 10.94 -5.88 -8.99
C GLY A 199 11.68 -7.22 -8.93
N CYS A 200 11.78 -7.83 -7.75
CA CYS A 200 12.41 -9.14 -7.58
C CYS A 200 11.70 -10.23 -8.40
N LEU A 201 10.36 -10.26 -8.37
CA LEU A 201 9.59 -11.24 -9.13
C LEU A 201 9.64 -11.00 -10.64
N LEU A 202 9.61 -9.75 -11.09
CA LEU A 202 9.74 -9.41 -12.50
C LEU A 202 11.09 -9.89 -13.04
N GLN A 203 12.17 -9.73 -12.27
CA GLN A 203 13.47 -10.28 -12.62
C GLN A 203 13.42 -11.82 -12.72
N SER A 204 12.85 -12.51 -11.73
CA SER A 204 12.71 -13.98 -11.77
C SER A 204 11.90 -14.45 -12.99
N VAL A 205 10.75 -13.83 -13.28
CA VAL A 205 9.90 -14.17 -14.44
C VAL A 205 10.60 -13.87 -15.75
N SER A 206 11.29 -12.74 -15.86
CA SER A 206 12.08 -12.40 -17.04
C SER A 206 13.20 -13.41 -17.27
N CYS A 207 13.87 -13.86 -16.21
CA CYS A 207 14.89 -14.91 -16.31
C CYS A 207 14.31 -16.26 -16.80
N ILE A 208 13.06 -16.56 -16.44
CA ILE A 208 12.38 -17.78 -16.89
C ILE A 208 11.93 -17.65 -18.35
N GLN A 209 11.29 -16.53 -18.72
CA GLN A 209 10.76 -16.30 -20.07
C GLN A 209 11.85 -16.14 -21.12
N ASN A 210 13.01 -15.63 -20.73
CA ASN A 210 14.20 -15.60 -21.58
C ASN A 210 14.95 -16.93 -21.55
N ASP A 211 14.33 -18.03 -21.07
CA ASP A 211 14.89 -19.38 -20.97
C ASP A 211 16.36 -19.32 -20.55
N PHE A 212 16.72 -19.08 -19.27
CA PHE A 212 18.06 -19.01 -18.61
C PHE A 212 19.32 -19.47 -19.39
N VAL A 213 19.14 -20.45 -20.26
CA VAL A 213 19.96 -20.97 -21.35
C VAL A 213 20.21 -20.02 -22.55
N TYR A 214 19.39 -19.00 -22.86
CA TYR A 214 19.45 -18.28 -24.15
C TYR A 214 19.10 -16.77 -24.13
N ILE A 215 20.06 -15.98 -24.61
CA ILE A 215 19.90 -14.66 -25.27
C ILE A 215 19.78 -13.52 -24.24
N ARG A 216 20.64 -12.48 -24.24
CA ARG A 216 21.10 -11.65 -25.38
C ARG A 216 22.29 -10.81 -24.91
N GLU A 217 23.42 -10.79 -25.64
CA GLU A 217 24.51 -9.76 -25.70
C GLU A 217 25.02 -9.05 -24.44
N ASN A 218 24.41 -9.26 -23.28
CA ASN A 218 24.65 -8.64 -22.00
C ASN A 218 24.89 -9.77 -21.02
N LYS A 219 26.17 -9.92 -20.72
CA LYS A 219 26.80 -10.69 -19.66
C LYS A 219 25.89 -10.88 -18.43
N PHE A 220 25.16 -11.98 -18.35
CA PHE A 220 24.80 -12.53 -17.04
C PHE A 220 25.99 -13.38 -16.58
N ARG A 221 26.55 -13.05 -15.43
CA ARG A 221 27.73 -13.75 -14.89
C ARG A 221 27.30 -15.15 -14.46
N ALA A 222 28.15 -16.15 -14.70
CA ALA A 222 27.92 -17.49 -14.16
C ALA A 222 27.72 -17.40 -12.63
N GLY A 223 26.67 -18.05 -12.11
CA GLY A 223 26.33 -18.02 -10.67
C GLY A 223 25.17 -17.08 -10.30
N GLU A 224 24.62 -16.33 -11.26
CA GLU A 224 23.47 -15.44 -11.03
C GLU A 224 22.12 -16.18 -10.95
N GLU A 225 22.05 -17.48 -11.26
CA GLU A 225 20.85 -18.35 -11.12
C GLU A 225 20.26 -18.31 -9.71
N LYS A 226 21.15 -18.43 -8.72
CA LYS A 226 20.78 -18.42 -7.31
C LYS A 226 20.21 -17.07 -6.92
N LEU A 227 20.83 -15.98 -7.39
CA LEU A 227 20.36 -14.63 -7.12
C LEU A 227 18.94 -14.42 -7.68
N TYR A 228 18.74 -14.74 -8.96
CA TYR A 228 17.51 -14.38 -9.67
C TYR A 228 16.31 -15.27 -9.37
N LEU A 229 16.51 -16.53 -9.00
CA LEU A 229 15.39 -17.47 -8.77
C LEU A 229 15.19 -17.80 -7.29
N ILE A 230 16.28 -17.93 -6.52
CA ILE A 230 16.20 -18.31 -5.11
C ILE A 230 16.18 -17.07 -4.22
N ASP A 231 17.20 -16.22 -4.30
CA ASP A 231 17.34 -15.09 -3.38
C ASP A 231 16.28 -14.02 -3.64
N ASN A 232 15.95 -13.75 -4.91
CA ASN A 232 14.87 -12.84 -5.29
C ASN A 232 13.49 -13.33 -4.84
N SER A 233 13.18 -14.62 -4.97
CA SER A 233 11.87 -15.15 -4.55
C SER A 233 11.72 -15.15 -3.02
N ARG A 234 12.80 -15.48 -2.29
CA ARG A 234 12.86 -15.35 -0.82
C ARG A 234 12.73 -13.90 -0.36
N THR A 235 13.43 -12.99 -1.02
CA THR A 235 13.37 -11.56 -0.74
C THR A 235 11.97 -11.03 -0.98
N ALA A 236 11.36 -11.34 -2.13
CA ALA A 236 9.98 -10.98 -2.45
C ALA A 236 9.00 -11.50 -1.38
N LEU A 237 9.15 -12.75 -0.94
CA LEU A 237 8.29 -13.33 0.10
C LEU A 237 8.46 -12.61 1.45
N SER A 238 9.70 -12.35 1.86
CA SER A 238 9.99 -11.61 3.10
C SER A 238 9.42 -10.19 3.06
N LYS A 239 9.61 -9.48 1.95
CA LYS A 239 9.13 -8.12 1.74
C LYS A 239 7.60 -8.05 1.71
N LEU A 240 6.94 -9.00 1.06
CA LEU A 240 5.48 -9.07 1.04
C LEU A 240 4.88 -9.41 2.41
N LYS A 241 5.54 -10.26 3.21
CA LYS A 241 5.16 -10.46 4.62
C LYS A 241 5.26 -9.15 5.41
N ALA A 242 6.35 -8.39 5.22
CA ALA A 242 6.51 -7.09 5.87
C ALA A 242 5.44 -6.08 5.43
N VAL A 243 4.96 -6.13 4.19
CA VAL A 243 3.80 -5.34 3.73
C VAL A 243 2.55 -5.71 4.51
N CYS A 244 2.21 -7.01 4.63
CA CYS A 244 1.03 -7.44 5.38
C CYS A 244 1.09 -7.02 6.84
N ASN A 245 2.22 -7.23 7.51
CA ASN A 245 2.39 -6.81 8.91
C ASN A 245 2.24 -5.29 9.07
N ALA A 246 2.83 -4.51 8.16
CA ALA A 246 2.71 -3.04 8.20
C ALA A 246 1.28 -2.56 7.91
N LEU A 247 0.50 -3.30 7.12
CA LEU A 247 -0.93 -3.02 6.91
C LEU A 247 -1.74 -3.30 8.17
N ASP A 248 -1.42 -4.37 8.91
CA ASP A 248 -2.04 -4.68 10.19
C ASP A 248 -1.68 -3.62 11.25
N ASP A 249 -0.41 -3.24 11.37
CA ASP A 249 0.02 -2.14 12.24
C ASP A 249 -0.70 -0.82 11.89
N LEU A 250 -0.81 -0.51 10.60
CA LEU A 250 -1.50 0.70 10.13
C LEU A 250 -3.01 0.65 10.40
N LYS A 251 -3.59 -0.55 10.51
CA LYS A 251 -5.00 -0.74 10.87
C LYS A 251 -5.23 -0.52 12.37
N GLU A 252 -4.26 -0.85 13.22
CA GLU A 252 -4.37 -0.64 14.66
C GLU A 252 -4.22 0.82 15.08
N ILE A 253 -3.48 1.61 14.28
CA ILE A 253 -3.19 3.03 14.57
C ILE A 253 -4.25 3.98 13.95
N ASN A 254 -5.13 3.47 13.09
CA ASN A 254 -6.23 4.24 12.45
C ASN A 254 -7.58 3.94 13.11
#